data_AF-A0A967WJ81-F1
#
_entry.id   AF-A0A967WJ81-F1
#
_cell.length_a   1.000
_cell.length_b   1.000
_cell.length_c   1.000
_cell.angle_alpha   90.00
_cell.angle_beta   90.00
_cell.angle_gamma   90.00
#
_symmetry.space_group_name_H-M   'P 1'
#
loop_
_entity.id
_entity.type
_entity.pdbx_description
1 polymer ?
#
loop_
_entity_poly.entity_id
_entity_poly.type
_entity_poly.pdbx_seq_one_letter_code
_entity_poly.pdbx_strand_id
1 'polypeptide(L)' 'MKITTFDEMISVARKVGPVRIAVVGAHDPQVLAAVARAQREGMVEATLAGDWPSIEAYAAQAGVDLAGIT' A
#
# COMPACT_ATOMS: atom_id res chain seq x y z
N MET A 1 1.83 16.38 -18.90
CA MET A 1 1.65 15.00 -19.45
C MET A 1 0.21 14.60 -19.21
N LYS A 2 -0.49 14.04 -20.20
CA LYS A 2 -1.85 13.49 -20.04
C LYS A 2 -1.73 11.99 -19.75
N ILE A 3 -2.34 11.51 -18.68
CA ILE A 3 -2.45 10.08 -18.34
C ILE A 3 -3.84 9.62 -18.79
N THR A 4 -3.91 8.56 -19.60
CA THR A 4 -5.16 8.09 -20.21
C THR A 4 -5.48 6.63 -19.91
N THR A 5 -4.51 5.85 -19.42
CA THR A 5 -4.70 4.46 -19.02
C THR A 5 -4.20 4.23 -17.60
N PHE A 6 -4.66 3.12 -16.98
CA PHE A 6 -4.21 2.72 -15.66
C PHE A 6 -2.71 2.36 -15.66
N ASP A 7 -2.25 1.64 -16.69
CA ASP A 7 -0.84 1.27 -16.79
C ASP A 7 0.09 2.48 -16.98
N GLU A 8 -0.37 3.51 -17.69
CA GLU A 8 0.33 4.80 -17.75
C GLU A 8 0.41 5.45 -16.38
N MET A 9 -0.67 5.44 -15.60
CA MET A 9 -0.71 5.99 -14.25
C MET A 9 0.30 5.28 -13.35
N ILE A 10 0.31 3.94 -13.34
CA ILE A 10 1.24 3.14 -12.55
C ILE A 10 2.69 3.40 -12.99
N SER A 11 2.94 3.48 -14.29
CA SER A 11 4.27 3.77 -14.83
C SER A 11 4.80 5.14 -14.41
N VAL A 12 3.92 6.15 -14.29
CA VAL A 12 4.29 7.48 -13.79
C VAL A 12 4.53 7.43 -12.28
N ALA A 13 3.65 6.80 -11.51
CA ALA A 13 3.77 6.71 -10.06
C ALA A 13 5.11 6.08 -9.64
N ARG A 14 5.51 4.97 -10.28
CA ARG A 14 6.81 4.34 -10.04
C ARG A 14 8.01 5.25 -10.37
N LYS A 15 7.89 6.14 -11.37
CA LYS A 15 8.96 7.08 -11.76
C LYS A 15 9.11 8.25 -10.80
N VAL A 16 8.01 8.70 -10.19
CA VAL A 16 8.05 9.74 -9.15
C VAL A 16 8.76 9.22 -7.90
N GLY A 17 8.69 7.92 -7.68
CA GLY A 17 9.32 7.24 -6.55
C GLY A 17 8.33 7.05 -5.40
N PRO A 18 8.79 6.44 -4.30
CA PRO A 18 7.93 6.15 -3.18
C PRO A 18 7.43 7.44 -2.53
N VAL A 19 6.11 7.64 -2.57
CA VAL A 19 5.45 8.71 -1.84
C VAL A 19 5.07 8.21 -0.45
N ARG A 20 5.36 9.00 0.58
CA ARG A 20 4.96 8.68 1.95
C ARG A 20 3.47 8.89 2.13
N ILE A 21 2.76 7.87 2.60
CA ILE A 21 1.31 7.90 2.84
C ILE A 21 0.99 7.37 4.23
N ALA A 22 -0.09 7.90 4.82
CA ALA A 22 -0.69 7.34 6.04
C ALA A 22 -2.02 6.67 5.67
N VAL A 23 -2.22 5.43 6.12
CA VAL A 23 -3.42 4.65 5.83
C VAL A 23 -4.22 4.49 7.12
N VAL A 24 -5.31 5.24 7.22
CA VAL A 24 -6.29 5.12 8.30
C VAL A 24 -7.35 4.12 7.84
N GLY A 25 -7.53 3.02 8.57
CA GLY A 25 -8.44 1.94 8.17
C GLY A 25 -7.76 0.68 7.63
N ALA A 26 -6.54 0.38 8.09
CA ALA A 26 -5.78 -0.82 7.75
C ALA A 26 -6.40 -2.16 8.23
N HIS A 27 -7.65 -2.15 8.70
CA HIS A 27 -8.42 -3.34 9.06
C HIS A 27 -9.16 -3.96 7.86
N ASP A 28 -9.19 -3.29 6.70
CA ASP A 28 -9.73 -3.84 5.47
C ASP A 28 -8.66 -4.65 4.70
N PRO A 29 -8.86 -5.96 4.47
CA PRO A 29 -7.94 -6.81 3.73
C PRO A 29 -7.61 -6.30 2.31
N GLN A 30 -8.57 -5.68 1.60
CA GLN A 30 -8.33 -5.15 0.26
C GLN A 30 -7.42 -3.93 0.31
N VAL A 31 -7.56 -3.10 1.34
CA VAL A 31 -6.68 -1.94 1.56
C VAL A 31 -5.27 -2.42 1.85
N LEU A 32 -5.09 -3.39 2.75
CA LEU A 32 -3.78 -3.96 3.06
C LEU A 32 -3.11 -4.56 1.82
N ALA A 33 -3.85 -5.33 1.01
CA ALA A 33 -3.33 -5.93 -0.21
C ALA A 33 -2.90 -4.87 -1.24
N ALA A 34 -3.68 -3.78 -1.38
CA ALA A 34 -3.35 -2.69 -2.28
C ALA A 34 -2.09 -1.93 -1.83
N VAL A 35 -1.97 -1.64 -0.52
CA VAL A 35 -0.81 -0.95 0.06
C VAL A 35 0.45 -1.79 -0.09
N ALA A 36 0.40 -3.08 0.26
CA ALA A 36 1.53 -3.98 0.13
C ALA A 36 1.98 -4.14 -1.34
N ARG A 37 1.02 -4.21 -2.28
CA ARG A 37 1.34 -4.17 -3.71
C ARG A 37 2.05 -2.86 -4.10
N ALA A 38 1.51 -1.71 -3.69
CA ALA A 38 2.07 -0.42 -4.03
C ALA A 38 3.49 -0.24 -3.48
N GLN A 39 3.75 -0.74 -2.27
CA GLN A 39 5.06 -0.70 -1.64
C GLN A 39 6.06 -1.61 -2.37
N ARG A 40 5.69 -2.86 -2.71
CA ARG A 40 6.53 -3.76 -3.54
C ARG A 40 6.86 -3.18 -4.92
N GLU A 41 5.94 -2.41 -5.49
CA GLU A 41 6.14 -1.73 -6.77
C GLU A 41 6.97 -0.44 -6.66
N GLY A 42 7.40 -0.05 -5.44
CA GLY A 42 8.20 1.14 -5.19
C GLY A 42 7.43 2.45 -5.34
N MET A 43 6.09 2.40 -5.29
CA MET A 43 5.23 3.57 -5.46
C MET A 43 4.98 4.31 -4.14
N VAL A 44 5.06 3.62 -3.00
CA VAL A 44 4.73 4.20 -1.70
C VAL A 44 5.64 3.71 -0.58
N GLU A 45 5.75 4.55 0.45
CA GLU A 45 6.19 4.20 1.80
C GLU A 45 4.98 4.40 2.72
N ALA A 46 4.37 3.31 3.19
CA ALA A 46 3.14 3.39 3.96
C ALA A 46 3.38 3.38 5.48
N THR A 47 2.60 4.20 6.18
CA THR A 47 2.42 4.12 7.63
C THR A 47 0.97 3.71 7.93
N LEU A 48 0.76 2.63 8.67
CA LEU A 48 -0.58 2.17 9.05
C LEU A 48 -0.98 2.78 10.39
N ALA A 49 -2.20 3.31 10.45
CA ALA A 49 -2.76 3.87 11.67
C ALA A 49 -4.03 3.10 12.06
N GLY A 50 -4.02 2.52 13.27
CA GLY A 50 -5.14 1.79 13.83
C GLY A 50 -4.75 0.83 14.95
N ASP A 51 -5.60 -0.15 15.20
CA ASP A 51 -5.35 -1.24 16.15
C ASP A 51 -4.39 -2.28 15.57
N TRP A 52 -3.14 -2.29 16.02
CA TRP A 52 -2.08 -3.17 15.52
C TRP A 52 -2.41 -4.67 15.57
N PRO A 53 -2.93 -5.23 16.68
CA PRO A 53 -3.34 -6.63 16.72
C PRO A 53 -4.36 -7.00 15.64
N SER A 54 -5.36 -6.14 15.41
CA SER A 54 -6.32 -6.34 14.33
C SER A 54 -5.63 -6.29 12.96
N ILE A 55 -4.78 -5.29 12.71
CA ILE A 55 -4.04 -5.13 11.44
C ILE A 55 -3.21 -6.38 11.13
N GLU A 56 -2.47 -6.91 12.10
CA GLU A 56 -1.69 -8.14 11.95
C GLU A 56 -2.58 -9.35 11.62
N ALA A 57 -3.71 -9.49 12.33
CA ALA A 57 -4.66 -10.58 12.08
C ALA A 57 -5.27 -10.51 10.67
N TYR A 58 -5.56 -9.31 10.16
CA TYR A 58 -6.06 -9.13 8.79
C TYR A 58 -4.98 -9.35 7.74
N ALA A 59 -3.75 -8.90 7.99
CA ALA A 59 -2.63 -9.14 7.10
C ALA A 59 -2.35 -10.64 6.95
N ALA A 60 -2.37 -11.40 8.04
CA ALA A 60 -2.23 -12.85 8.02
C ALA A 60 -3.36 -13.53 7.22
N GLN A 61 -4.62 -13.11 7.40
CA GLN A 61 -5.76 -13.62 6.62
C GLN A 61 -5.65 -13.30 5.13
N ALA A 62 -5.10 -12.14 4.79
CA ALA A 62 -4.94 -11.68 3.41
C ALA A 62 -3.65 -12.21 2.74
N GLY A 63 -2.77 -12.89 3.48
CA GLY A 63 -1.45 -13.30 2.99
C GLY A 63 -0.54 -12.11 2.65
N VAL A 64 -0.73 -10.98 3.34
CA VAL A 64 0.02 -9.75 3.15
C VAL A 64 1.21 -9.70 4.11
N ASP A 65 2.40 -9.51 3.56
CA ASP A 65 3.60 -9.22 4.35
C ASP A 65 3.66 -7.73 4.69
N LEU A 66 3.79 -7.42 5.98
CA LEU A 66 3.90 -6.05 6.50
C LEU A 66 5.36 -5.58 6.59
N ALA A 67 6.33 -6.36 6.13
CA ALA A 67 7.74 -5.97 6.18
C ALA A 67 7.99 -4.61 5.51
N GLY A 68 8.58 -3.68 6.27
CA GLY A 68 8.88 -2.33 5.81
C GLY A 68 7.70 -1.36 5.86
N ILE A 69 6.52 -1.81 6.29
CA ILE A 69 5.37 -0.95 6.62
C ILE A 69 5.44 -0.66 8.13
N THR A 70 5.38 0.63 8.49
CA THR A 70 5.49 1.10 9.89
C THR A 70 4.18 1.61 10.48
#